data_AF-A0A357ZZ75-F1
#
_entry.id   AF-A0A357ZZ75-F1
#
_cell.length_a   1.000
_cell.length_b   1.000
_cell.length_c   1.000
_cell.angle_alpha   90.00
_cell.angle_beta   90.00
_cell.angle_gamma   90.00
#
_symmetry.space_group_name_H-M   'P 1'
#
loop_
_entity.id
_entity.type
_entity.pdbx_description
1 polymer ?
#
loop_
_entity_poly.entity_id
_entity_poly.type
_entity_poly.pdbx_seq_one_letter_code
_entity_poly.pdbx_strand_id
1 'polypeptide(L)'
;MRALRFERNIPRFAAANIAGRLSSGGGAKVGPLRLRNVDTPALPGPGWVEILPRLTGICGSDLATIDGNSSRYFEPIVSFPFIPGHEIVADLTHDFEGVPAGRVVVEP
;
A
#
# COMPACT_ATOMS: atom_id res chain seq x y z
N MET A 1 -4.38 7.85 11.43
CA MET A 1 -3.01 7.81 10.88
C MET A 1 -2.94 8.41 9.47
N ARG A 2 -1.75 8.85 9.01
CA ARG A 2 -1.53 9.23 7.59
C ARG A 2 -1.21 7.99 6.76
N ALA A 3 -1.84 7.84 5.60
CA ALA A 3 -1.58 6.73 4.68
C ALA A 3 -1.71 7.17 3.21
N LEU A 4 -0.97 6.51 2.33
CA LEU A 4 -1.17 6.60 0.89
C LEU A 4 -2.34 5.69 0.52
N ARG A 5 -3.46 6.27 0.10
CA ARG A 5 -4.69 5.54 -0.25
C ARG A 5 -4.89 5.58 -1.76
N PHE A 6 -5.12 4.41 -2.35
CA PHE A 6 -5.47 4.26 -3.75
C PHE A 6 -6.99 4.06 -3.88
N GLU A 7 -7.64 4.91 -4.66
CA GLU A 7 -9.08 4.92 -4.83
C GLU A 7 -9.50 4.37 -6.21
N ARG A 8 -10.71 3.81 -6.28
CA ARG A 8 -11.30 3.47 -7.57
C ARG A 8 -11.71 4.76 -8.29
N ASN A 9 -10.90 5.20 -9.24
CA ASN A 9 -11.18 6.37 -10.07
C ASN A 9 -10.66 6.14 -11.50
N ILE A 10 -11.57 5.73 -12.39
CA ILE A 10 -11.23 5.35 -13.78
C ILE A 10 -10.58 6.51 -14.55
N PRO A 11 -11.09 7.76 -14.51
CA PRO A 11 -10.43 8.87 -15.20
C PRO A 11 -8.99 9.12 -14.73
N ARG A 12 -8.76 9.12 -13.41
CA ARG A 12 -7.41 9.31 -12.86
C ARG A 12 -6.50 8.14 -13.16
N PHE A 13 -7.02 6.91 -13.16
CA PHE A 13 -6.25 5.73 -13.54
C PHE A 13 -5.79 5.82 -15.00
N ALA A 14 -6.66 6.26 -15.92
CA ALA A 14 -6.28 6.50 -17.31
C ALA A 14 -5.23 7.62 -17.44
N ALA A 15 -5.39 8.73 -16.69
CA ALA A 15 -4.38 9.79 -16.65
C ALA A 15 -3.03 9.30 -16.13
N ALA A 16 -3.03 8.43 -15.11
CA ALA A 16 -1.84 7.79 -14.59
C ALA A 16 -1.14 6.91 -15.64
N ASN A 17 -1.91 6.13 -16.41
CA ASN A 17 -1.37 5.33 -17.50
C ASN A 17 -0.64 6.16 -18.54
N ILE A 18 -1.22 7.31 -18.93
CA ILE A 18 -0.56 8.21 -19.89
C ILE A 18 0.71 8.78 -19.28
N ALA A 19 0.66 9.32 -18.05
CA ALA A 19 1.82 9.93 -17.40
C ALA A 19 2.96 8.92 -17.13
N GLY A 20 2.63 7.71 -16.71
CA GLY A 20 3.58 6.63 -16.44
C GLY A 20 4.35 6.16 -17.68
N ARG A 21 3.82 6.37 -18.89
CA ARG A 21 4.56 6.11 -20.14
C ARG A 21 5.69 7.10 -20.40
N LEU A 22 5.64 8.31 -19.81
CA LEU A 22 6.71 9.30 -19.97
C LEU A 22 7.85 9.07 -18.97
N SER A 23 7.52 8.68 -17.74
CA SER A 23 8.49 8.41 -16.68
C SER A 23 7.90 7.43 -15.66
N SER A 24 8.73 6.49 -15.18
CA SER A 24 8.36 5.62 -14.05
C SER A 24 7.91 6.43 -12.83
N GLY A 25 6.77 6.08 -12.25
CA GLY A 25 6.14 6.79 -11.14
C GLY A 25 5.46 8.10 -11.53
N GLY A 26 5.42 8.46 -12.81
CA GLY A 26 4.75 9.67 -13.32
C GLY A 26 3.25 9.69 -12.98
N GLY A 27 2.64 8.52 -12.86
CA GLY A 27 1.25 8.35 -12.43
C GLY A 27 0.97 8.83 -11.00
N ALA A 28 1.96 8.91 -10.11
CA ALA A 28 1.76 9.31 -8.72
C ALA A 28 1.14 10.71 -8.56
N LYS A 29 1.45 11.63 -9.49
CA LYS A 29 0.98 13.03 -9.45
C LYS A 29 -0.47 13.18 -9.89
N VAL A 30 -0.86 12.46 -10.94
CA VAL A 30 -2.16 12.63 -11.62
C VAL A 30 -3.14 11.49 -11.34
N GLY A 31 -2.62 10.36 -10.91
CA GLY A 31 -3.34 9.12 -10.66
C GLY A 31 -4.22 9.15 -9.42
N PRO A 32 -4.79 8.01 -9.04
CA PRO A 32 -5.76 7.92 -7.94
C PRO A 32 -5.11 7.82 -6.55
N LEU A 33 -3.78 7.81 -6.44
CA LEU A 33 -3.06 7.76 -5.17
C LEU A 33 -3.12 9.10 -4.44
N ARG A 34 -3.55 9.12 -3.17
CA ARG A 34 -3.58 10.33 -2.34
C ARG A 34 -3.08 10.06 -0.93
N LEU A 35 -2.30 11.00 -0.38
CA LEU A 35 -2.02 11.04 1.05
C LEU A 35 -3.29 11.48 1.79
N ARG A 36 -3.79 10.63 2.70
CA ARG A 36 -5.01 10.85 3.47
C ARG A 36 -4.75 10.63 4.95
N ASN A 37 -5.56 11.27 5.79
CA ASN A 37 -5.76 10.83 7.16
C ASN A 37 -6.86 9.76 7.14
N VAL A 38 -6.58 8.60 7.73
CA VAL A 38 -7.49 7.45 7.84
C VAL A 38 -7.54 6.98 9.29
N ASP A 39 -8.61 6.32 9.67
CA ASP A 39 -8.70 5.67 10.97
C ASP A 39 -7.76 4.47 11.03
N THR A 40 -7.22 4.19 12.21
CA THR A 40 -6.45 2.96 12.42
C THR A 40 -7.43 1.77 12.31
N PRO A 41 -7.15 0.77 11.45
CA PRO A 41 -8.05 -0.36 11.28
C PRO A 41 -8.12 -1.19 12.57
N ALA A 42 -9.32 -1.64 12.91
CA ALA A 42 -9.47 -2.65 13.95
C ALA A 42 -8.81 -3.97 13.50
N LEU A 43 -8.25 -4.71 14.46
CA LEU A 43 -7.69 -6.02 14.18
C LEU A 43 -8.79 -6.96 13.67
N PRO A 44 -8.59 -7.66 12.53
CA PRO A 44 -9.62 -8.53 11.96
C PRO A 44 -10.05 -9.70 12.86
N GLY A 45 -9.20 -10.13 13.78
CA GLY A 45 -9.49 -11.21 14.71
C GLY A 45 -8.25 -11.69 15.48
N PRO A 46 -8.33 -12.85 16.14
CA PRO A 46 -7.17 -13.50 16.75
C PRO A 46 -6.08 -13.79 15.71
N GLY A 47 -4.81 -13.77 16.12
CA GLY A 47 -3.67 -13.96 15.21
C GLY A 47 -3.24 -12.70 14.44
N TRP A 48 -3.89 -11.56 14.70
CA TRP A 48 -3.49 -10.27 14.15
C TRP A 48 -2.85 -9.40 15.23
N VAL A 49 -1.79 -8.69 14.85
CA VAL A 49 -1.09 -7.75 15.72
C VAL A 49 -0.88 -6.42 15.00
N GLU A 50 -0.98 -5.32 15.74
CA GLU A 50 -0.60 -4.01 15.24
C GLU A 50 0.93 -3.89 15.23
N ILE A 51 1.46 -3.42 14.11
CA ILE A 51 2.87 -3.04 13.97
C ILE A 51 2.94 -1.55 13.65
N LEU A 52 4.03 -0.88 14.05
CA LEU A 52 4.26 0.54 13.79
C LEU A 52 5.26 0.71 12.63
N PRO A 53 4.80 1.03 11.40
CA PRO A 53 5.70 1.11 10.25
C PRO A 53 6.74 2.22 10.40
N ARG A 54 8.01 1.89 10.10
CA ARG A 54 9.13 2.85 10.05
C ARG A 54 9.50 3.21 8.62
N LEU A 55 9.56 2.19 7.77
CA LEU A 55 9.86 2.32 6.35
C LEU A 55 9.09 1.24 5.57
N THR A 56 8.84 1.53 4.30
CA THR A 56 8.38 0.54 3.33
C THR A 56 9.20 0.68 2.06
N GLY A 57 9.54 -0.44 1.45
CA GLY A 57 10.04 -0.50 0.08
C GLY A 57 8.97 -0.08 -0.92
N ILE A 58 9.43 0.30 -2.11
CA ILE A 58 8.58 0.56 -3.28
C ILE A 58 8.92 -0.51 -4.31
N CYS A 59 7.99 -1.42 -4.53
CA CYS A 59 8.16 -2.55 -5.43
C CYS A 59 7.78 -2.18 -6.87
N GLY A 60 8.15 -3.03 -7.83
CA GLY A 60 7.67 -2.92 -9.21
C GLY A 60 6.14 -3.04 -9.32
N SER A 61 5.50 -3.78 -8.41
CA SER A 61 4.03 -3.90 -8.33
C SER A 61 3.35 -2.59 -7.90
N ASP A 62 3.95 -1.86 -6.95
CA ASP A 62 3.48 -0.53 -6.55
C ASP A 62 3.57 0.45 -7.72
N LEU A 63 4.73 0.47 -8.41
CA LEU A 63 4.94 1.31 -9.59
C LEU A 63 3.95 0.96 -10.71
N ALA A 64 3.76 -0.32 -11.02
CA ALA A 64 2.79 -0.77 -12.01
C ALA A 64 1.37 -0.31 -11.65
N THR A 65 0.99 -0.37 -10.38
CA THR A 65 -0.32 0.09 -9.90
C THR A 65 -0.47 1.61 -10.02
N ILE A 66 0.53 2.37 -9.59
CA ILE A 66 0.51 3.84 -9.59
C ILE A 66 0.57 4.40 -11.02
N ASP A 67 1.29 3.74 -11.92
CA ASP A 67 1.36 4.10 -13.34
C ASP A 67 0.21 3.49 -14.17
N GLY A 68 -0.81 2.93 -13.54
CA GLY A 68 -1.99 2.41 -14.24
C GLY A 68 -1.71 1.24 -15.19
N ASN A 69 -0.64 0.50 -14.93
CA ASN A 69 -0.18 -0.68 -15.68
C ASN A 69 -0.47 -1.99 -14.92
N SER A 70 -1.12 -1.92 -13.76
CA SER A 70 -1.52 -3.11 -13.00
C SER A 70 -2.45 -3.98 -13.85
N SER A 71 -2.11 -5.26 -13.98
CA SER A 71 -2.95 -6.23 -14.68
C SER A 71 -4.35 -6.28 -14.05
N ARG A 72 -5.39 -6.32 -14.89
CA ARG A 72 -6.77 -6.58 -14.44
C ARG A 72 -6.91 -7.93 -13.74
N TYR A 73 -5.95 -8.82 -13.92
CA TYR A 73 -5.82 -10.07 -13.17
C TYR A 73 -5.81 -9.85 -11.65
N PHE A 74 -5.33 -8.71 -11.16
CA PHE A 74 -5.27 -8.39 -9.73
C PHE A 74 -6.55 -7.71 -9.19
N GLU A 75 -7.49 -7.32 -10.07
CA GLU A 75 -8.77 -6.71 -9.65
C GLU A 75 -9.56 -7.57 -8.63
N PRO A 76 -9.61 -8.92 -8.73
CA PRO A 76 -10.34 -9.75 -7.77
C PRO A 76 -9.70 -9.85 -6.38
N ILE A 77 -8.41 -9.54 -6.25
CA ILE A 77 -7.66 -9.70 -4.98
C ILE A 77 -7.39 -8.38 -4.27
N VAL A 78 -7.85 -7.25 -4.82
CA VAL A 78 -7.76 -5.94 -4.17
C VAL A 78 -9.16 -5.39 -3.88
N SER A 79 -9.34 -4.85 -2.68
CA SER A 79 -10.55 -4.10 -2.33
C SER A 79 -10.26 -2.61 -2.46
N PHE A 80 -11.08 -1.88 -3.19
CA PHE A 80 -10.97 -0.42 -3.22
C PHE A 80 -11.84 0.18 -2.11
N PRO A 81 -11.34 1.18 -1.37
CA PRO A 81 -9.97 1.70 -1.38
C PRO A 81 -8.96 0.75 -0.71
N PHE A 82 -7.68 0.84 -1.09
CA PHE A 82 -6.60 0.15 -0.38
C PHE A 82 -5.38 1.04 -0.12
N ILE A 83 -4.48 0.56 0.74
CA ILE A 83 -3.19 1.17 1.06
C ILE A 83 -2.11 0.22 0.51
N PRO A 84 -1.30 0.62 -0.49
CA PRO A 84 -0.22 -0.21 -1.02
C PRO A 84 0.98 -0.26 -0.06
N GLY A 85 1.94 -1.13 -0.38
CA GLY A 85 3.15 -1.38 0.42
C GLY A 85 3.11 -2.75 1.09
N HIS A 86 4.08 -3.60 0.74
CA HIS A 86 4.22 -4.97 1.26
C HIS A 86 5.67 -5.36 1.60
N GLU A 87 6.58 -4.38 1.61
CA GLU A 87 7.99 -4.55 1.97
C GLU A 87 8.28 -3.67 3.20
N ILE A 88 7.78 -4.03 4.39
CA ILE A 88 7.67 -3.11 5.54
C ILE A 88 8.66 -3.47 6.63
N VAL A 89 9.40 -2.49 7.16
CA VAL A 89 10.06 -2.62 8.48
C VAL A 89 9.28 -1.83 9.51
N ALA A 90 8.97 -2.48 10.63
CA ALA A 90 8.14 -1.91 11.67
C ALA A 90 8.66 -2.24 13.08
N ASP A 91 8.12 -1.54 14.07
CA ASP A 91 8.30 -1.88 15.48
C ASP A 91 7.05 -2.63 15.99
N LEU A 92 7.28 -3.77 16.63
CA LEU A 92 6.30 -4.53 17.40
C LEU A 92 6.39 -4.09 18.88
N THR A 93 5.27 -3.68 19.46
CA THR A 93 5.25 -3.02 20.78
C THR A 93 5.17 -3.98 21.96
N HIS A 94 4.83 -5.25 21.73
CA HIS A 94 4.68 -6.28 22.75
C HIS A 94 4.93 -7.66 22.14
N ASP A 95 5.33 -8.63 22.97
CA ASP A 95 5.52 -10.01 22.54
C ASP A 95 4.21 -10.57 21.97
N PHE A 96 4.30 -11.20 20.81
CA PHE A 96 3.14 -11.72 20.08
C PHE A 96 3.47 -13.07 19.44
N GLU A 97 2.72 -14.12 19.78
CA GLU A 97 2.86 -15.47 19.20
C GLU A 97 4.31 -15.99 19.13
N GLY A 98 5.08 -15.78 20.20
CA GLY A 98 6.49 -16.20 20.28
C GLY A 98 7.48 -15.28 19.56
N VAL A 99 7.01 -14.18 18.96
CA VAL A 99 7.84 -13.08 18.44
C VAL A 99 8.02 -12.04 19.55
N PRO A 100 9.25 -11.79 20.02
CA PRO A 100 9.51 -10.75 21.02
C PRO A 100 9.23 -9.35 20.48
N ALA A 101 8.85 -8.42 21.36
CA ALA A 101 8.79 -7.00 21.03
C ALA A 101 10.13 -6.51 20.45
N GLY A 102 10.07 -5.64 19.44
CA GLY A 102 11.25 -5.18 18.73
C GLY A 102 11.00 -4.94 17.24
N ARG A 103 12.08 -4.99 16.44
CA ARG A 103 12.00 -4.76 15.00
C ARG A 103 11.51 -6.02 14.28
N VAL A 104 10.49 -5.85 13.45
CA VAL A 104 9.92 -6.89 12.60
C VAL A 104 9.90 -6.45 11.14
N VAL A 105 9.82 -7.42 10.24
CA VAL A 105 9.74 -7.21 8.79
C VAL A 105 8.53 -7.95 8.23
N VAL A 106 7.79 -7.28 7.35
CA VAL A 106 6.74 -7.88 6.52
C VAL A 106 7.28 -7.95 5.10
N GLU A 107 7.45 -9.16 4.60
CA GLU A 107 7.91 -9.46 3.24
C GLU A 107 6.70 -9.90 2.37
N PRO A 108 6.76 -9.68 1.04
CA PRO A 108 5.69 -10.05 0.10
C PRO A 108 5.50 -11.56 -0.07
#